data_AF-A0A1G3ZKD3-F1
#
_entry.id   AF-A0A1G3ZKD3-F1
#
_cell.length_a   1.000
_cell.length_b   1.000
_cell.length_c   1.000
_cell.angle_alpha   90.00
_cell.angle_beta   90.00
_cell.angle_gamma   90.00
#
_symmetry.space_group_name_H-M   'P 1'
#
loop_
_entity.id
_entity.type
_entity.pdbx_description
1 polymer ?
#
loop_
_entity_poly.entity_id
_entity_poly.type
_entity_poly.pdbx_seq_one_letter_code
_entity_poly.pdbx_strand_id
1 'polypeptide(L)'
;MKNPSPATTDAGSRPGDSASRRLGFAWIALCIALAVHVTDEAATDFLSVYNPTAAAIRNRFPLLPLPTFTFGVWLAGLCAAIVILLGLSRPAFRGSRAVLWLAYPFAVLMFMNGLGHIGGSFYRGNLMPGVYSSPLLLLASAWLFVCARRSRRMRGMS
;
A
#
# COMPACT_ATOMS: atom_id res chain seq x y z
N MET A 1 -47.04 40.29 -3.93
CA MET A 1 -45.68 40.25 -3.30
C MET A 1 -45.00 38.96 -3.73
N LYS A 2 -43.92 39.05 -4.49
CA LYS A 2 -43.20 37.91 -5.08
C LYS A 2 -42.11 37.48 -4.09
N ASN A 3 -42.23 36.28 -3.51
CA ASN A 3 -41.15 35.73 -2.69
C ASN A 3 -39.91 35.51 -3.56
N PRO A 4 -38.72 36.01 -3.18
CA PRO A 4 -37.49 35.58 -3.82
C PRO A 4 -37.10 34.19 -3.30
N SER A 5 -36.98 33.22 -4.20
CA SER A 5 -36.20 31.99 -3.95
C SER A 5 -34.73 32.38 -3.81
N PRO A 6 -34.04 32.06 -2.70
CA PRO A 6 -32.59 32.12 -2.67
C PRO A 6 -32.02 30.82 -3.22
N ALA A 7 -31.42 30.94 -4.39
CA ALA A 7 -30.20 30.29 -4.86
C ALA A 7 -29.84 28.91 -4.29
N THR A 8 -29.96 27.90 -5.16
CA THR A 8 -29.21 26.65 -5.13
C THR A 8 -27.71 26.90 -5.29
N THR A 9 -26.97 27.11 -4.22
CA THR A 9 -25.50 26.96 -4.20
C THR A 9 -25.02 26.70 -2.77
N ASP A 10 -25.28 25.50 -2.26
CA ASP A 10 -24.34 24.83 -1.36
C ASP A 10 -24.34 23.35 -1.73
N ALA A 11 -23.64 23.01 -2.81
CA ALA A 11 -23.27 21.64 -3.09
C ALA A 11 -22.13 21.25 -2.13
N GLY A 12 -22.42 21.27 -0.83
CA GLY A 12 -21.56 20.73 0.20
C GLY A 12 -21.32 19.27 -0.14
N SER A 13 -20.08 18.95 -0.55
CA SER A 13 -19.68 17.58 -0.87
C SER A 13 -20.15 16.66 0.26
N ARG A 14 -20.90 15.59 -0.07
CA ARG A 14 -21.40 14.71 0.99
C ARG A 14 -20.20 14.21 1.78
N PRO A 15 -20.30 14.04 3.12
CA PRO A 15 -19.20 13.55 3.93
C PRO A 15 -18.50 12.30 3.37
N GLY A 16 -19.24 11.41 2.70
CA GLY A 16 -18.72 10.22 2.00
C GLY A 16 -17.85 10.50 0.76
N ASP A 17 -18.05 11.62 0.07
CA ASP A 17 -17.27 12.01 -1.11
C ASP A 17 -15.85 12.42 -0.70
N SER A 18 -15.74 13.19 0.39
CA SER A 18 -14.45 13.60 0.96
C SER A 18 -13.64 12.39 1.46
N ALA A 19 -14.30 11.41 2.09
CA ALA A 19 -13.68 10.19 2.57
C ALA A 19 -13.16 9.32 1.41
N SER A 20 -13.96 9.15 0.36
CA SER A 20 -13.58 8.41 -0.85
C SER A 20 -12.43 9.09 -1.59
N ARG A 21 -12.41 10.43 -1.64
CA ARG A 21 -11.30 11.18 -2.23
C ARG A 21 -9.99 10.98 -1.46
N ARG A 22 -10.04 11.04 -0.12
CA ARG A 22 -8.87 10.76 0.73
C ARG A 22 -8.40 9.31 0.59
N LEU A 23 -9.31 8.35 0.46
CA LEU A 23 -8.96 6.96 0.18
C LEU A 23 -8.21 6.82 -1.14
N GLY A 24 -8.69 7.46 -2.21
CA GLY A 24 -8.02 7.44 -3.52
C GLY A 24 -6.60 8.01 -3.46
N PHE A 25 -6.40 9.14 -2.78
CA PHE A 25 -5.06 9.68 -2.58
C PHE A 25 -4.16 8.78 -1.74
N ALA A 26 -4.66 8.23 -0.63
CA ALA A 26 -3.88 7.32 0.20
C ALA A 26 -3.52 6.02 -0.55
N TRP A 27 -4.41 5.54 -1.43
CA TRP A 27 -4.15 4.39 -2.29
C TRP A 27 -3.01 4.66 -3.26
N ILE A 28 -3.07 5.79 -3.99
CA ILE A 28 -2.00 6.20 -4.90
C ILE A 28 -0.69 6.40 -4.14
N ALA A 29 -0.72 7.06 -2.99
CA ALA A 29 0.46 7.30 -2.18
C ALA A 29 1.15 6.00 -1.75
N LEU A 30 0.40 4.96 -1.36
CA LEU A 30 0.98 3.67 -1.05
C LEU A 30 1.51 2.95 -2.31
N CYS A 31 0.87 3.08 -3.46
CA CYS A 31 1.39 2.53 -4.72
C CYS A 31 2.74 3.18 -5.10
N ILE A 32 2.85 4.51 -4.96
CA ILE A 32 4.09 5.24 -5.22
C ILE A 32 5.15 4.86 -4.17
N ALA A 33 4.78 4.77 -2.89
CA ALA A 33 5.69 4.34 -1.84
C ALA A 33 6.23 2.92 -2.09
N LEU A 34 5.38 1.99 -2.55
CA LEU A 34 5.81 0.67 -2.99
C LEU A 34 6.78 0.76 -4.18
N ALA A 35 6.50 1.57 -5.20
CA ALA A 35 7.42 1.73 -6.34
C ALA A 35 8.79 2.27 -5.92
N VAL A 36 8.82 3.28 -5.04
CA VAL A 36 10.06 3.79 -4.43
C VAL A 36 10.77 2.69 -3.65
N HIS A 37 10.02 1.89 -2.88
CA HIS A 37 10.59 0.81 -2.09
C HIS A 37 11.21 -0.30 -2.93
N VAL A 38 10.54 -0.74 -4.00
CA VAL A 38 11.10 -1.70 -4.96
C VAL A 38 12.35 -1.15 -5.63
N THR A 39 12.40 0.16 -5.90
CA THR A 39 13.58 0.81 -6.47
C THR A 39 14.75 0.81 -5.49
N ASP A 40 14.49 1.10 -4.21
CA ASP A 40 15.47 1.02 -3.13
C ASP A 40 16.00 -0.41 -2.97
N GLU A 41 15.11 -1.41 -2.88
CA GLU A 41 15.49 -2.83 -2.83
C GLU A 41 16.33 -3.28 -4.03
N ALA A 42 15.99 -2.81 -5.24
CA ALA A 42 16.76 -3.09 -6.44
C ALA A 42 18.14 -2.43 -6.41
N ALA A 43 18.22 -1.18 -5.93
CA ALA A 43 19.47 -0.43 -5.83
C ALA A 43 20.40 -0.95 -4.71
N THR A 44 19.83 -1.64 -3.71
CA THR A 44 20.56 -2.15 -2.54
C THR A 44 20.70 -3.68 -2.54
N ASP A 45 20.43 -4.33 -3.68
CA ASP A 45 20.63 -5.78 -3.89
C ASP A 45 19.84 -6.67 -2.93
N PHE A 46 18.54 -6.40 -2.77
CA PHE A 46 17.65 -7.16 -1.90
C PHE A 46 17.68 -8.69 -2.12
N LEU A 47 17.82 -9.14 -3.38
CA LEU A 47 17.76 -10.57 -3.69
C LEU A 47 18.96 -11.37 -3.16
N SER A 48 20.13 -10.76 -2.95
CA SER A 48 21.26 -11.44 -2.31
C SER A 48 21.00 -11.74 -0.83
N VAL A 49 20.09 -10.98 -0.21
CA VAL A 49 19.61 -11.24 1.16
C VAL A 49 18.40 -12.17 1.16
N TYR A 50 17.40 -11.91 0.31
CA TYR A 50 16.14 -12.64 0.29
C TYR A 50 16.30 -14.10 -0.14
N ASN A 51 16.96 -14.38 -1.27
CA ASN A 51 16.99 -15.73 -1.83
C ASN A 51 17.67 -16.75 -0.90
N PRO A 52 18.84 -16.47 -0.29
CA PRO A 52 19.44 -17.39 0.67
C PRO A 52 18.58 -17.57 1.92
N THR A 53 17.95 -16.49 2.40
CA THR A 53 17.05 -16.54 3.56
C THR A 53 15.83 -17.42 3.27
N ALA A 54 15.18 -17.23 2.12
CA ALA A 54 14.03 -18.02 1.68
C ALA A 54 14.38 -19.51 1.53
N ALA A 55 15.54 -19.81 0.95
CA ALA A 55 16.03 -21.19 0.83
C ALA A 55 16.30 -21.82 2.20
N ALA A 56 16.94 -21.10 3.12
CA ALA A 56 17.21 -21.57 4.47
C ALA A 56 15.92 -21.87 5.26
N ILE A 57 14.92 -20.99 5.17
CA ILE A 57 13.62 -21.20 5.83
C ILE A 57 12.91 -22.41 5.21
N ARG A 58 12.89 -22.54 3.89
CA ARG A 58 12.25 -23.66 3.19
C ARG A 58 12.91 -25.00 3.53
N ASN A 59 14.23 -25.02 3.71
CA ASN A 59 14.95 -26.21 4.16
C ASN A 59 14.52 -26.64 5.58
N ARG A 60 14.13 -25.68 6.43
CA ARG A 60 13.63 -25.96 7.78
C ARG A 60 12.13 -26.27 7.82
N PHE A 61 11.36 -25.63 6.94
CA PHE A 61 9.91 -25.73 6.86
C PHE A 61 9.46 -25.93 5.39
N PRO A 62 9.52 -27.17 4.87
CA PRO A 62 9.32 -27.45 3.45
C PRO A 62 7.93 -27.10 2.91
N LEU A 63 6.92 -27.04 3.79
CA LEU A 63 5.54 -26.69 3.44
C LEU A 63 5.33 -25.19 3.20
N LEU A 64 6.30 -24.33 3.56
CA LEU A 64 6.19 -22.90 3.31
C LEU A 64 6.57 -22.60 1.85
N PRO A 65 5.65 -22.06 1.03
CA PRO A 65 5.93 -21.71 -0.36
C PRO A 65 6.71 -20.38 -0.41
N LEU A 66 8.02 -20.45 -0.11
CA LEU A 66 8.95 -19.33 -0.25
C LEU A 66 9.72 -19.50 -1.57
N PRO A 67 9.31 -18.81 -2.65
CA PRO A 67 10.02 -18.87 -3.92
C PRO A 67 11.38 -18.16 -3.82
N THR A 68 12.29 -18.53 -4.71
CA THR A 68 13.48 -17.74 -5.02
C THR A 68 13.29 -17.12 -6.40
N PHE A 69 13.84 -15.94 -6.61
CA PHE A 69 13.64 -15.20 -7.85
C PHE A 69 14.94 -14.83 -8.53
N THR A 70 14.91 -14.76 -9.86
CA THR A 70 15.88 -13.99 -10.62
C THR A 70 15.47 -12.52 -10.60
N PHE A 71 16.45 -11.62 -10.71
CA PHE A 71 16.21 -10.17 -10.65
C PHE A 71 15.14 -9.71 -11.65
N GLY A 72 15.25 -10.15 -12.91
CA GLY A 72 14.29 -9.77 -13.96
C GLY A 72 12.86 -10.21 -13.66
N VAL A 73 12.65 -11.45 -13.20
CA VAL A 73 11.31 -11.96 -12.88
C VAL A 73 10.71 -11.25 -11.67
N TRP A 74 11.52 -11.05 -10.62
CA TRP A 74 11.10 -10.31 -9.42
C TRP A 74 10.70 -8.88 -9.76
N LEU A 75 11.56 -8.14 -10.47
CA LEU A 75 11.33 -6.74 -10.82
C LEU A 75 10.13 -6.60 -11.76
N ALA A 76 10.05 -7.40 -12.83
CA ALA A 76 8.93 -7.36 -13.76
C ALA A 76 7.60 -7.69 -13.08
N GLY A 77 7.58 -8.68 -12.18
CA GLY A 77 6.40 -9.04 -11.40
C GLY A 77 5.93 -7.89 -10.51
N LEU A 78 6.84 -7.23 -9.82
CA LEU A 78 6.52 -6.08 -8.96
C LEU A 78 6.08 -4.86 -9.76
N CYS A 79 6.72 -4.56 -10.89
CA CYS A 79 6.28 -3.51 -11.80
C CYS A 79 4.85 -3.77 -12.31
N ALA A 80 4.56 -4.99 -12.75
CA ALA A 80 3.22 -5.38 -13.19
C ALA A 80 2.19 -5.23 -12.06
N ALA A 81 2.52 -5.67 -10.85
CA ALA A 81 1.65 -5.51 -9.68
C ALA A 81 1.37 -4.03 -9.36
N ILE A 82 2.39 -3.17 -9.39
CA ILE A 82 2.25 -1.73 -9.18
C ILE A 82 1.34 -1.09 -10.24
N VAL A 83 1.50 -1.44 -11.52
CA VAL A 83 0.64 -0.94 -12.60
C VAL A 83 -0.80 -1.36 -12.40
N ILE A 84 -1.05 -2.62 -12.03
CA ILE A 84 -2.40 -3.12 -11.72
C ILE A 84 -3.00 -2.35 -10.55
N LEU A 85 -2.25 -2.17 -9.45
CA LEU A 85 -2.71 -1.42 -8.27
C LEU A 85 -3.01 0.03 -8.62
N LEU A 86 -2.17 0.69 -9.43
CA LEU A 86 -2.43 2.04 -9.93
C LEU A 86 -3.68 2.09 -10.81
N GLY A 87 -3.94 1.06 -11.62
CA GLY A 87 -5.19 0.91 -12.37
C GLY A 87 -6.45 0.88 -11.50
N LEU A 88 -6.33 0.42 -10.25
CA LEU A 88 -7.41 0.43 -9.26
C LEU A 88 -7.61 1.80 -8.57
N SER A 89 -6.88 2.84 -8.96
CA SER A 89 -7.04 4.19 -8.39
C SER A 89 -8.42 4.77 -8.65
N ARG A 90 -8.97 4.60 -9.87
CA ARG A 90 -10.32 5.10 -10.20
C ARG A 90 -11.40 4.52 -9.27
N PRO A 91 -11.50 3.19 -9.06
CA PRO A 91 -12.45 2.65 -8.08
C PRO A 91 -12.10 3.02 -6.62
N ALA A 92 -10.84 3.35 -6.31
CA ALA A 92 -10.46 3.88 -5.00
C ALA A 92 -11.05 5.27 -4.74
N PHE A 93 -11.00 6.18 -5.71
CA PHE A 93 -11.66 7.50 -5.61
C PHE A 93 -13.18 7.41 -5.53
N ARG A 94 -13.78 6.36 -6.09
CA ARG A 94 -15.22 6.05 -5.96
C ARG A 94 -15.56 5.33 -4.65
N GLY A 95 -14.55 5.07 -3.82
CA GLY A 95 -14.69 4.39 -2.54
C GLY A 95 -15.21 2.96 -2.64
N SER A 96 -15.05 2.27 -3.77
CA SER A 96 -15.72 0.98 -4.05
C SER A 96 -15.51 -0.06 -2.93
N ARG A 97 -16.52 -0.92 -2.70
CA ARG A 97 -16.45 -1.98 -1.67
C ARG A 97 -15.26 -2.92 -1.90
N ALA A 98 -14.99 -3.30 -3.16
CA ALA A 98 -13.86 -4.15 -3.51
C ALA A 98 -12.52 -3.52 -3.12
N VAL A 99 -12.30 -2.25 -3.48
CA VAL A 99 -11.06 -1.54 -3.10
C VAL A 99 -10.93 -1.38 -1.59
N LEU A 100 -12.03 -1.16 -0.87
CA LEU A 100 -11.99 -1.12 0.59
C LEU A 100 -11.53 -2.45 1.19
N TRP A 101 -12.02 -3.58 0.67
CA TRP A 101 -11.56 -4.90 1.10
C TRP A 101 -10.08 -5.14 0.77
N LEU A 102 -9.62 -4.72 -0.41
CA LEU A 102 -8.21 -4.84 -0.83
C LEU A 102 -7.27 -3.89 -0.09
N ALA A 103 -7.74 -2.72 0.34
CA ALA A 103 -6.92 -1.72 1.02
C ALA A 103 -6.37 -2.23 2.35
N TYR A 104 -7.11 -3.09 3.06
CA TYR A 104 -6.66 -3.67 4.33
C TYR A 104 -5.45 -4.60 4.17
N PRO A 105 -5.52 -5.70 3.40
CA PRO A 105 -4.36 -6.58 3.22
C PRO A 105 -3.20 -5.83 2.58
N PHE A 106 -3.45 -4.93 1.61
CA PHE A 106 -2.38 -4.14 1.01
C PHE A 106 -1.66 -3.26 2.03
N ALA A 107 -2.40 -2.50 2.84
CA ALA A 107 -1.81 -1.67 3.89
C ALA A 107 -1.08 -2.51 4.96
N VAL A 108 -1.68 -3.61 5.42
CA VAL A 108 -1.06 -4.46 6.45
C VAL A 108 0.22 -5.10 5.93
N LEU A 109 0.20 -5.66 4.71
CA LEU A 109 1.35 -6.32 4.11
C LEU A 109 2.51 -5.33 3.93
N MET A 110 2.24 -4.14 3.40
CA MET A 110 3.26 -3.10 3.23
C MET A 110 3.80 -2.55 4.56
N PHE A 111 2.93 -2.42 5.57
CA PHE A 111 3.36 -1.99 6.90
C PHE A 111 4.27 -3.05 7.55
N MET A 112 3.91 -4.33 7.47
CA MET A 112 4.76 -5.42 7.93
C MET A 112 6.07 -5.50 7.13
N ASN A 113 6.03 -5.20 5.83
CA ASN A 113 7.23 -5.16 5.00
C ASN A 113 8.22 -4.11 5.53
N GLY A 114 7.78 -2.84 5.65
CA GLY A 114 8.64 -1.77 6.18
C GLY A 114 9.17 -2.05 7.58
N LEU A 115 8.36 -2.68 8.45
CA LEU A 115 8.83 -3.12 9.77
C LEU A 115 9.89 -4.22 9.68
N GLY A 116 9.75 -5.16 8.74
CA GLY A 116 10.71 -6.23 8.49
C GLY A 116 12.09 -5.69 8.10
N HIS A 117 12.15 -4.70 7.21
CA HIS A 117 13.41 -4.07 6.82
C HIS A 117 14.06 -3.28 7.96
N ILE A 118 13.28 -2.51 8.72
CA ILE A 118 13.81 -1.75 9.87
C ILE A 118 14.25 -2.72 10.98
N GLY A 119 13.37 -3.62 11.42
CA GLY A 119 13.65 -4.58 12.48
C GLY A 119 14.79 -5.55 12.11
N GLY A 120 14.82 -6.01 10.86
CA GLY A 120 15.90 -6.84 10.37
C GLY A 120 17.23 -6.10 10.27
N SER A 121 17.23 -4.79 10.05
CA SER A 121 18.45 -3.96 10.11
C SER A 121 19.02 -3.93 11.53
N PHE A 122 18.17 -3.71 12.54
CA PHE A 122 18.57 -3.78 13.95
C PHE A 122 19.08 -5.16 14.33
N TYR A 123 18.39 -6.22 13.91
CA TYR A 123 18.77 -7.61 14.22
C TYR A 123 20.12 -7.99 13.63
N ARG A 124 20.42 -7.57 12.39
CA ARG A 124 21.69 -7.87 11.72
C ARG A 124 22.83 -6.94 12.12
N GLY A 125 22.54 -5.83 12.78
CA GLY A 125 23.52 -4.77 13.05
C GLY A 125 24.00 -4.01 11.81
N ASN A 126 23.36 -4.22 10.66
CA ASN A 126 23.69 -3.62 9.36
C ASN A 126 22.41 -3.24 8.63
N LEU A 127 22.46 -2.21 7.79
CA LEU A 127 21.30 -1.75 7.02
C LEU A 127 20.84 -2.84 6.04
N MET A 128 19.57 -3.22 6.14
CA MET A 128 18.96 -4.13 5.18
C MET A 128 18.62 -3.39 3.87
N PRO A 129 18.74 -4.07 2.71
CA PRO A 129 18.25 -3.53 1.45
C PRO A 129 16.79 -3.09 1.57
N GLY A 130 16.41 -1.92 1.07
CA GLY A 130 15.03 -1.38 1.21
C GLY A 130 14.74 -0.60 2.50
N VAL A 131 15.70 -0.47 3.43
CA VAL A 131 15.47 0.22 4.71
C VAL A 131 15.28 1.74 4.56
N TYR A 132 15.90 2.37 3.55
CA TYR A 132 15.86 3.82 3.37
C TYR A 132 14.46 4.33 3.03
N SER A 133 13.72 3.54 2.24
CA SER A 133 12.33 3.80 1.85
C SER A 133 11.29 3.25 2.83
N SER A 134 11.72 2.43 3.81
CA SER A 134 10.81 1.78 4.77
C SER A 134 9.97 2.76 5.61
N PRO A 135 10.51 3.88 6.13
CA PRO A 135 9.68 4.87 6.83
C PRO A 135 8.55 5.46 5.97
N LEU A 136 8.84 5.73 4.68
CA LEU A 136 7.83 6.20 3.73
C LEU A 136 6.74 5.14 3.52
N LEU A 137 7.15 3.87 3.37
CA LEU A 137 6.22 2.74 3.20
C LEU A 137 5.29 2.60 4.41
N LEU A 138 5.84 2.68 5.64
CA LEU A 138 5.07 2.62 6.89
C LEU A 138 4.04 3.74 7.01
N LEU A 139 4.44 4.98 6.69
CA LEU A 139 3.56 6.14 6.78
C LEU A 139 2.43 6.06 5.75
N ALA A 140 2.75 5.69 4.51
CA ALA A 140 1.76 5.56 3.44
C ALA A 140 0.76 4.43 3.74
N SER A 141 1.22 3.30 4.28
CA SER A 141 0.35 2.17 4.62
C SER A 141 -0.54 2.47 5.82
N ALA A 142 -0.01 3.12 6.86
CA ALA A 142 -0.80 3.59 8.00
C ALA A 142 -1.88 4.58 7.55
N TRP A 143 -1.53 5.50 6.64
CA TRP A 143 -2.47 6.46 6.09
C TRP A 143 -3.60 5.78 5.30
N LEU A 144 -3.28 4.84 4.41
CA LEU A 144 -4.28 4.05 3.68
C LEU A 144 -5.22 3.31 4.63
N PHE A 145 -4.67 2.66 5.66
CA PHE A 145 -5.47 1.93 6.65
C PHE A 145 -6.47 2.84 7.39
N VAL A 146 -6.02 4.03 7.82
CA VAL A 146 -6.88 5.02 8.48
C VAL A 146 -7.97 5.52 7.52
N CYS A 147 -7.63 5.81 6.27
CA CYS A 147 -8.59 6.25 5.26
C CYS A 147 -9.61 5.17 4.89
N ALA A 148 -9.20 3.89 4.82
CA ALA A 148 -10.09 2.75 4.61
C ALA A 148 -11.08 2.59 5.77
N ARG A 149 -10.60 2.70 7.02
CA ARG A 149 -11.47 2.67 8.22
C ARG A 149 -12.50 3.79 8.23
N ARG A 150 -12.08 5.02 7.93
CA ARG A 150 -12.98 6.18 7.87
C ARG A 150 -14.03 6.00 6.77
N SER A 151 -13.62 5.57 5.58
CA SER A 151 -14.52 5.34 4.45
C SER A 151 -15.55 4.23 4.71
N ARG A 152 -15.16 3.14 5.40
CA ARG A 152 -16.10 2.09 5.82
C ARG A 152 -17.13 2.59 6.83
N ARG A 153 -16.72 3.39 7.82
CA ARG A 153 -17.65 3.98 8.81
C ARG A 153 -18.70 4.84 8.14
N MET A 154 -18.30 5.72 7.22
CA MET A 154 -19.24 6.60 6.50
C MET A 154 -20.23 5.82 5.62
N ARG A 155 -19.83 4.67 5.07
CA ARG A 155 -20.72 3.78 4.31
C ARG A 155 -21.70 3.00 5.18
N GLY A 156 -21.41 2.80 6.46
CA GLY A 156 -22.32 2.11 7.39
C GLY A 156 -23.36 3.04 8.03
N MET A 157 -23.23 4.35 7.83
CA MET A 157 -24.15 5.39 8.33
C MET A 157 -25.15 5.88 7.26
N SER A 158 -25.05 5.38 6.03
CA SER A 158 -25.91 5.71 4.88
C SER A 158 -26.75 4.51 4.49
#